data_AF-A0A7M5WV89-F1
#
_entry.id   AF-A0A7M5WV89-F1
#
_cell.length_a   1.000
_cell.length_b   1.000
_cell.length_c   1.000
_cell.angle_alpha   90.00
_cell.angle_beta   90.00
_cell.angle_gamma   90.00
#
_symmetry.space_group_name_H-M   'P 1'
#
loop_
_entity.id
_entity.type
_entity.pdbx_description
1 polymer ?
#
loop_
_entity_poly.entity_id
_entity_poly.type
_entity_poly.pdbx_seq_one_letter_code
_entity_poly.pdbx_strand_id
1 'polypeptide(L)'
;METVNGGQSTSSNVRKSKKPLQVSNCVYTSCYCEENVWKLCDQIRKTNPTELNEYYAVFISNKNHSIPLWMQKQSEDPLTAVVWDYHVILVQKPPSDKALVYDLDSIMGFPCPLELYLQQAIQSDATLKKEYHR
;
A
#
# COMPACT_ATOMS: atom_id res chain seq x y z
N MET A 1 52.83 15.85 -33.61
CA MET A 1 52.40 14.90 -32.55
C MET A 1 51.37 15.63 -31.72
N GLU A 2 50.10 15.57 -32.12
CA GLU A 2 48.99 16.07 -31.32
C GLU A 2 48.54 14.96 -30.38
N THR A 3 48.66 15.20 -29.08
CA THR A 3 48.11 14.32 -28.04
C THR A 3 46.66 14.71 -27.79
N VAL A 4 45.72 13.92 -28.34
CA VAL A 4 44.31 13.95 -27.96
C VAL A 4 44.15 13.06 -26.73
N ASN A 5 43.68 13.61 -25.61
CA ASN A 5 43.33 12.82 -24.44
C ASN A 5 42.13 13.42 -23.70
N GLY A 6 41.15 12.55 -23.42
CA GLY A 6 40.28 12.68 -22.25
C GLY A 6 38.87 13.18 -22.50
N GLY A 7 37.90 12.28 -22.32
CA GLY A 7 36.53 12.68 -22.01
C GLY A 7 35.45 11.74 -22.53
N GLN A 8 35.49 10.44 -22.19
CA GLN A 8 34.29 9.61 -22.28
C GLN A 8 33.26 10.17 -21.29
N SER A 9 32.20 10.77 -21.82
CA SER A 9 31.04 11.20 -21.08
C SER A 9 30.30 9.98 -20.54
N THR A 10 30.53 9.65 -19.27
CA THR A 10 29.67 8.72 -18.53
C THR A 10 28.33 9.41 -18.29
N SER A 11 27.35 9.11 -19.15
CA SER A 11 25.96 9.52 -18.91
C SER A 11 25.43 8.70 -17.74
N SER A 12 25.56 9.25 -16.53
CA SER A 12 24.87 8.76 -15.36
C SER A 12 23.37 9.02 -15.57
N ASN A 13 22.61 7.94 -15.77
CA ASN A 13 21.15 7.99 -15.78
C ASN A 13 20.66 8.42 -14.40
N VAL A 14 20.48 9.73 -14.21
CA VAL A 14 19.77 10.29 -13.07
C VAL A 14 18.34 9.79 -13.16
N ARG A 15 17.97 8.82 -12.31
CA ARG A 15 16.56 8.45 -12.09
C ARG A 15 15.82 9.73 -11.73
N LYS A 16 14.99 10.26 -12.64
CA LYS A 16 14.08 11.37 -12.33
C LYS A 16 13.31 11.00 -11.07
N SER A 17 13.34 11.85 -10.03
CA SER A 17 12.60 11.58 -8.81
C SER A 17 11.11 11.49 -9.17
N LYS A 18 10.54 10.30 -8.98
CA LYS A 18 9.13 10.04 -9.25
C LYS A 18 8.32 10.63 -8.10
N LYS A 19 7.25 11.35 -8.43
CA LYS A 19 6.35 11.92 -7.41
C LYS A 19 5.56 10.76 -6.78
N PRO A 20 5.60 10.60 -5.45
CA PRO A 20 4.86 9.53 -4.78
C PRO A 20 3.35 9.72 -4.94
N LEU A 21 2.58 8.62 -4.88
CA LEU A 21 1.12 8.68 -4.78
C LEU A 21 0.75 9.48 -3.53
N GLN A 22 -0.12 10.47 -3.69
CA GLN A 22 -0.62 11.32 -2.61
C GLN A 22 -2.09 10.99 -2.38
N VAL A 23 -2.47 10.81 -1.11
CA VAL A 23 -3.85 10.44 -0.73
C VAL A 23 -4.90 11.41 -1.29
N SER A 24 -4.57 12.71 -1.39
CA SER A 24 -5.47 13.75 -1.91
C SER A 24 -5.79 13.62 -3.40
N ASN A 25 -5.02 12.81 -4.14
CA ASN A 25 -5.22 12.57 -5.57
C ASN A 25 -5.86 11.20 -5.85
N CYS A 26 -6.20 10.45 -4.79
CA CYS A 26 -6.85 9.15 -4.91
C CYS A 26 -8.36 9.33 -5.07
N VAL A 27 -8.93 8.57 -6.01
CA VAL A 27 -10.39 8.39 -6.06
C VAL A 27 -10.78 7.53 -4.86
N TYR A 28 -11.78 7.97 -4.12
CA TYR A 28 -12.22 7.29 -2.91
C TYR A 28 -13.75 7.31 -2.79
N THR A 29 -14.33 6.15 -2.54
CA THR A 29 -15.71 5.96 -2.12
C THR A 29 -15.72 5.03 -0.91
N SER A 30 -16.32 5.47 0.20
CA SER A 30 -16.40 4.65 1.42
C SER A 30 -17.15 3.35 1.16
N CYS A 31 -16.70 2.24 1.75
CA CYS A 31 -17.23 0.88 1.55
C CYS A 31 -17.09 0.29 0.14
N TYR A 32 -16.30 0.90 -0.75
CA TYR A 32 -15.92 0.35 -2.06
C TYR A 32 -14.40 0.21 -2.16
N CYS A 33 -13.79 -0.43 -1.15
CA CYS A 33 -12.33 -0.54 -1.02
C CYS A 33 -11.70 -1.27 -2.22
N GLU A 34 -12.39 -2.25 -2.80
CA GLU A 34 -12.00 -2.95 -4.02
C GLU A 34 -11.93 -2.02 -5.24
N GLU A 35 -12.90 -1.12 -5.43
CA GLU A 35 -12.86 -0.14 -6.51
C GLU A 35 -11.79 0.92 -6.26
N ASN A 36 -11.63 1.35 -5.00
CA ASN A 36 -10.60 2.30 -4.63
C ASN A 36 -9.19 1.75 -4.94
N VAL A 37 -8.92 0.49 -4.57
CA VAL A 37 -7.66 -0.20 -4.90
C VAL A 37 -7.51 -0.42 -6.40
N TRP A 38 -8.60 -0.77 -7.11
CA TRP A 38 -8.56 -0.86 -8.57
C TRP A 38 -8.14 0.47 -9.21
N LYS A 39 -8.68 1.60 -8.73
CA LYS A 39 -8.30 2.94 -9.22
C LYS A 39 -6.85 3.27 -8.92
N LEU A 40 -6.31 2.87 -7.76
CA LEU A 40 -4.88 3.00 -7.46
C LEU A 40 -4.03 2.21 -8.47
N CYS A 41 -4.38 0.95 -8.72
CA CYS A 41 -3.70 0.13 -9.72
C CYS A 41 -3.75 0.77 -11.12
N ASP A 42 -4.91 1.31 -11.53
CA ASP A 42 -5.06 1.99 -12.81
C ASP A 42 -4.20 3.26 -12.90
N GLN A 43 -4.11 4.04 -11.82
CA GLN A 43 -3.21 5.20 -11.73
C GLN A 43 -1.74 4.80 -11.84
N ILE A 44 -1.31 3.74 -11.15
CA ILE A 44 0.06 3.20 -11.23
C ILE A 44 0.35 2.70 -12.64
N ARG A 45 -0.56 1.93 -13.24
CA ARG A 45 -0.43 1.45 -14.62
C ARG A 45 -0.24 2.59 -15.62
N LYS A 46 -0.93 3.71 -15.43
CA LYS A 46 -0.83 4.90 -16.31
C LYS A 46 0.45 5.70 -16.08
N THR A 47 0.96 5.75 -14.86
CA THR A 47 2.10 6.63 -14.48
C THR A 47 3.44 5.89 -14.44
N ASN A 48 3.44 4.63 -13.99
CA ASN A 48 4.61 3.77 -13.76
C ASN A 48 4.33 2.32 -14.19
N PRO A 49 3.98 2.05 -15.46
CA PRO A 49 3.59 0.70 -15.91
C PRO A 49 4.63 -0.39 -15.65
N THR A 50 5.92 -0.03 -15.66
CA THR A 50 7.03 -0.99 -15.43
C THR A 50 7.09 -1.52 -14.01
N GLU A 51 6.51 -0.80 -13.05
CA GLU A 51 6.51 -1.17 -11.63
C GLU A 51 5.21 -1.86 -11.22
N LEU A 52 4.21 -1.96 -12.10
CA LEU A 52 2.89 -2.53 -11.76
C LEU A 52 2.98 -3.95 -11.20
N ASN A 53 3.92 -4.76 -11.68
CA ASN A 53 4.15 -6.12 -11.22
C ASN A 53 4.69 -6.21 -9.78
N GLU A 54 5.06 -5.09 -9.17
CA GLU A 54 5.45 -4.99 -7.76
C GLU A 54 4.23 -4.74 -6.86
N TYR A 55 3.05 -4.48 -7.42
CA TYR A 55 1.83 -4.15 -6.68
C TYR A 55 0.83 -5.30 -6.67
N TYR A 56 0.19 -5.48 -5.51
CA TYR A 56 -0.74 -6.57 -5.24
C TYR A 56 -1.99 -6.00 -4.57
N ALA A 57 -3.15 -6.24 -5.17
CA ALA A 57 -4.41 -6.06 -4.45
C ALA A 57 -4.58 -7.24 -3.48
N VAL A 58 -4.70 -6.93 -2.19
CA VAL A 58 -4.80 -7.94 -1.12
C VAL A 58 -6.19 -7.82 -0.50
N PHE A 59 -6.98 -8.88 -0.69
CA PHE A 59 -8.26 -9.06 -0.02
C PHE A 59 -8.01 -9.69 1.35
N ILE A 60 -8.55 -9.07 2.39
CA ILE A 60 -8.51 -9.52 3.76
C ILE A 60 -9.94 -9.86 4.15
N SER A 61 -10.22 -11.13 4.41
CA SER A 61 -11.53 -11.62 4.83
C SER A 61 -11.36 -13.00 5.45
N ASN A 62 -12.44 -13.58 5.94
CA ASN A 62 -12.46 -14.93 6.46
C ASN A 62 -13.82 -15.60 6.13
N LYS A 63 -13.98 -16.86 6.52
CA LYS A 63 -15.21 -17.64 6.26
C LYS A 63 -16.46 -17.05 6.92
N ASN A 64 -16.28 -16.23 7.93
CA ASN A 64 -17.35 -15.64 8.71
C ASN A 64 -17.70 -14.22 8.25
N HIS A 65 -16.94 -13.67 7.29
CA HIS A 65 -17.08 -12.28 6.85
C HIS A 65 -17.09 -11.34 8.06
N SER A 66 -16.12 -11.50 8.94
CA SER A 66 -16.00 -10.72 10.17
C SER A 66 -14.54 -10.63 10.56
N ILE A 67 -13.89 -9.55 10.13
CA ILE A 67 -12.46 -9.33 10.34
C ILE A 67 -12.23 -7.98 11.05
N PRO A 68 -11.64 -7.96 12.26
CA PRO A 68 -11.33 -6.71 12.94
C PRO A 68 -10.07 -6.08 12.35
N LEU A 69 -10.14 -4.78 12.05
CA LEU A 69 -9.01 -3.94 11.68
C LEU A 69 -8.95 -2.70 12.57
N TRP A 70 -7.78 -2.40 13.11
CA TRP A 70 -7.50 -1.22 13.91
C TRP A 70 -6.97 -0.07 13.05
N MET A 71 -6.87 1.13 13.65
CA MET A 71 -6.34 2.31 12.96
C MET A 71 -7.15 2.65 11.70
N GLN A 72 -8.48 2.57 11.78
CA GLN A 72 -9.41 2.81 10.67
C GLN A 72 -10.18 4.13 10.89
N LYS A 73 -10.41 4.89 9.81
CA LYS A 73 -11.09 6.20 9.82
C LYS A 73 -12.52 6.17 10.35
N GLN A 74 -13.18 5.03 10.27
CA GLN A 74 -14.55 4.84 10.73
C GLN A 74 -14.66 4.66 12.25
N SER A 75 -13.54 4.50 12.96
CA SER A 75 -13.51 4.47 14.42
C SER A 75 -13.14 5.83 14.99
N GLU A 76 -13.83 6.26 16.05
CA GLU A 76 -13.46 7.47 16.82
C GLU A 76 -12.21 7.23 17.69
N ASP A 77 -11.99 5.98 18.10
CA ASP A 77 -10.82 5.55 18.87
C ASP A 77 -9.93 4.62 18.02
N PRO A 78 -8.67 4.99 17.74
CA PRO A 78 -7.72 4.16 17.00
C PRO A 78 -7.51 2.75 17.57
N LEU A 79 -7.70 2.57 18.88
CA LEU A 79 -7.54 1.29 19.58
C LEU A 79 -8.81 0.41 19.54
N THR A 80 -9.92 0.97 19.07
CA THR A 80 -11.16 0.24 18.81
C THR A 80 -11.19 -0.23 17.35
N ALA A 81 -11.36 -1.54 17.15
CA ALA A 81 -11.39 -2.13 15.81
C ALA A 81 -12.70 -1.82 15.08
N VAL A 82 -12.60 -1.62 13.77
CA VAL A 82 -13.73 -1.71 12.84
C VAL A 82 -13.81 -3.15 12.36
N VAL A 83 -15.01 -3.75 12.42
CA VAL A 83 -15.24 -5.12 11.94
C VAL A 83 -15.78 -5.04 10.52
N TRP A 84 -15.00 -5.55 9.58
CA TRP A 84 -15.35 -5.60 8.17
C TRP A 84 -15.82 -7.01 7.77
N ASP A 85 -16.67 -7.08 6.75
CA ASP A 85 -16.96 -8.34 6.05
C ASP A 85 -15.78 -8.76 5.17
N TYR A 86 -15.20 -7.81 4.46
CA TYR A 86 -13.88 -7.89 3.85
C TYR A 86 -13.28 -6.47 3.77
N HIS A 87 -11.97 -6.40 3.60
CA HIS A 87 -11.28 -5.15 3.26
C HIS A 87 -10.24 -5.40 2.17
N VAL A 88 -9.99 -4.39 1.33
CA VAL A 88 -8.98 -4.47 0.27
C VAL A 88 -7.96 -3.38 0.45
N ILE A 89 -6.70 -3.79 0.51
CA ILE A 89 -5.54 -2.90 0.54
C ILE A 89 -4.68 -3.14 -0.70
N LEU A 90 -3.87 -2.14 -1.06
CA LEU A 90 -2.83 -2.31 -2.06
C LEU A 90 -1.47 -2.47 -1.36
N VAL A 91 -0.73 -3.51 -1.72
CA VAL A 91 0.63 -3.76 -1.21
C VAL A 91 1.62 -3.62 -2.34
N GLN A 92 2.67 -2.81 -2.14
CA GLN A 92 3.83 -2.78 -3.01
C GLN A 92 4.95 -3.60 -2.38
N LYS A 93 5.53 -4.56 -3.12
CA LYS A 93 6.73 -5.31 -2.76
C LYS A 93 7.79 -5.17 -3.86
N PRO A 94 8.69 -4.18 -3.74
CA PRO A 94 9.82 -4.07 -4.65
C PRO A 94 10.83 -5.22 -4.42
N PRO A 95 11.64 -5.60 -5.42
CA PRO A 95 12.61 -6.71 -5.30
C PRO A 95 13.67 -6.52 -4.21
N SER A 96 14.09 -5.28 -3.95
CA SER A 96 15.21 -4.97 -3.04
C SER A 96 14.88 -3.86 -2.04
N ASP A 97 13.60 -3.65 -1.75
CA ASP A 97 13.15 -2.65 -0.79
C ASP A 97 12.06 -3.22 0.15
N LYS A 98 11.74 -2.46 1.20
CA LYS A 98 10.68 -2.75 2.15
C LYS A 98 9.31 -2.65 1.49
N ALA A 99 8.39 -3.47 1.95
CA ALA A 99 7.03 -3.45 1.46
C ALA A 99 6.25 -2.24 2.03
N LEU A 100 5.32 -1.73 1.23
CA LEU A 100 4.48 -0.60 1.56
C LEU A 100 3.01 -0.99 1.39
N VAL A 101 2.16 -0.47 2.26
CA VAL A 101 0.69 -0.64 2.25
C VAL A 101 0.05 0.70 1.92
N TYR A 102 -0.91 0.67 1.00
CA TYR A 102 -1.76 1.78 0.65
C TYR A 102 -3.19 1.37 1.03
N ASP A 103 -3.62 1.84 2.20
CA ASP A 103 -4.98 1.68 2.69
C ASP A 103 -5.61 3.08 2.78
N LEU A 104 -6.68 3.31 2.00
CA LEU A 104 -7.40 4.58 1.98
C LEU A 104 -8.36 4.73 3.16
N ASP A 105 -8.66 3.67 3.88
CA ASP A 105 -9.53 3.67 5.06
C ASP A 105 -8.72 3.72 6.37
N SER A 106 -7.39 3.61 6.32
CA SER A 106 -6.53 3.74 7.49
C SER A 106 -6.27 5.20 7.89
N ILE A 107 -6.07 5.43 9.19
CA ILE A 107 -5.53 6.69 9.74
C ILE A 107 -4.00 6.71 9.81
N MET A 108 -3.34 5.59 9.46
CA MET A 108 -1.88 5.51 9.41
C MET A 108 -1.32 6.32 8.23
N GLY A 109 0.02 6.42 8.15
CA GLY A 109 0.67 7.07 7.01
C GLY A 109 0.28 6.44 5.67
N PHE A 110 0.26 7.24 4.60
CA PHE A 110 -0.06 6.80 3.26
C PHE A 110 1.08 7.15 2.28
N PRO A 111 1.86 6.15 1.79
CA PRO A 111 1.83 4.75 2.18
C PRO A 111 2.35 4.49 3.61
N CYS A 112 1.99 3.33 4.16
CA CYS A 112 2.47 2.82 5.45
C CYS A 112 3.51 1.70 5.23
N PRO A 113 4.63 1.65 5.99
CA PRO A 113 5.48 0.46 5.99
C PRO A 113 4.69 -0.80 6.40
N LEU A 114 4.83 -1.91 5.65
CA LEU A 114 4.07 -3.14 5.87
C LEU A 114 4.19 -3.66 7.31
N GLU A 115 5.41 -3.71 7.85
CA GLU A 115 5.66 -4.17 9.21
C GLU A 115 4.92 -3.32 10.25
N LEU A 116 4.82 -2.01 10.03
CA LEU A 116 4.09 -1.12 10.93
C LEU A 116 2.57 -1.36 10.83
N TYR A 117 2.06 -1.53 9.60
CA TYR A 117 0.65 -1.83 9.34
C TYR A 117 0.25 -3.18 9.97
N LEU A 118 1.09 -4.21 9.81
CA LEU A 118 0.88 -5.52 10.43
C LEU A 118 0.85 -5.42 11.96
N GLN A 119 1.70 -4.60 12.57
CA GLN A 119 1.76 -4.45 14.02
C GLN A 119 0.59 -3.67 14.62
N GLN A 120 0.11 -2.62 13.94
CA GLN A 120 -0.88 -1.70 14.52
C GLN A 120 -2.30 -1.95 14.01
N ALA A 121 -2.46 -2.14 12.69
CA ALA A 121 -3.79 -2.26 12.06
C ALA A 121 -4.26 -3.71 12.00
N ILE A 122 -3.37 -4.66 11.71
CA ILE A 122 -3.70 -6.09 11.67
C ILE A 122 -3.58 -6.69 13.07
N GLN A 123 -2.45 -6.55 13.77
CA GLN A 123 -2.19 -7.21 15.06
C GLN A 123 -2.25 -8.74 14.98
N SER A 124 -1.96 -9.42 16.10
CA SER A 124 -1.89 -10.89 16.14
C SER A 124 -3.25 -11.55 16.38
N ASP A 125 -3.58 -12.53 15.55
CA ASP A 125 -4.74 -13.43 15.69
C ASP A 125 -4.71 -14.26 16.98
N ALA A 126 -3.55 -14.39 17.64
CA ALA A 126 -3.41 -15.13 18.89
C ALA A 126 -4.29 -14.58 20.04
N THR A 127 -4.67 -13.30 19.94
CA THR A 127 -5.53 -12.62 20.93
C THR A 127 -7.01 -12.61 20.53
N LEU A 128 -7.32 -13.03 19.31
CA LEU A 128 -8.67 -13.01 18.74
C LEU A 128 -9.36 -14.36 18.90
N LYS A 129 -10.69 -14.33 19.00
CA LYS A 129 -11.49 -15.54 18.80
C LYS A 129 -11.30 -16.04 17.37
N LYS A 130 -11.33 -17.36 17.19
CA LYS A 130 -11.11 -18.02 15.87
C LYS A 130 -12.04 -17.53 14.76
N GLU A 131 -13.26 -17.13 15.11
CA GLU A 131 -14.23 -16.57 14.17
C GLU A 131 -13.81 -15.24 13.54
N TYR A 132 -12.82 -14.56 14.14
CA TYR A 132 -12.28 -13.28 13.69
C TYR A 132 -10.88 -13.38 13.08
N HIS A 133 -10.31 -14.57 12.91
CA HIS A 133 -8.98 -14.74 12.31
C HIS A 133 -8.98 -14.24 10.87
N ARG A 134 -7.89 -13.60 10.43
CA ARG A 134 -7.73 -13.08 9.05
C ARG A 134 -6.74 -13.92 8.25
#